data_AF-A0A497QU41-F1
#
_entry.id   AF-A0A497QU41-F1
#
_cell.length_a   1.000
_cell.length_b   1.000
_cell.length_c   1.000
_cell.angle_alpha   90.00
_cell.angle_beta   90.00
_cell.angle_gamma   90.00
#
_symmetry.space_group_name_H-M   'P 1'
#
loop_
_entity.id
_entity.type
_entity.pdbx_description
1 polymer ?
#
loop_
_entity_poly.entity_id
_entity_poly.type
_entity_poly.pdbx_seq_one_letter_code
_entity_poly.pdbx_strand_id
1 'polypeptide(L)'
;MNIERSILDIKLNSPTQFAGAKSATYTTLEGDQFWFSYDTCIAFRAEGKLTIIKNLWSNTTGRHLNAIDKDKSKRVDQEVFNKRLEVLGLINSFKRL
;
A
#
# COMPACT_ATOMS: atom_id res chain seq x y z
N MET A 1 14.40 11.64 -17.18
CA MET A 1 14.89 11.16 -15.88
C MET A 1 13.67 11.05 -14.97
N ASN A 2 13.01 9.89 -14.92
CA ASN A 2 11.90 9.68 -14.00
C ASN A 2 12.53 9.51 -12.62
N ILE A 3 12.38 10.51 -11.77
CA ILE A 3 12.77 10.40 -10.36
C ILE A 3 11.70 9.52 -9.73
N GLU A 4 11.95 8.21 -9.68
CA GLU A 4 11.08 7.28 -8.98
C GLU A 4 11.03 7.68 -7.50
N ARG A 5 9.83 7.99 -7.00
CA ARG A 5 9.65 8.39 -5.61
C ARG A 5 9.44 7.13 -4.76
N SER A 6 10.17 7.05 -3.65
CA SER A 6 9.98 6.00 -2.65
C SER A 6 8.63 6.21 -1.96
N ILE A 7 7.79 5.17 -1.96
CA ILE A 7 6.50 5.20 -1.26
C ILE A 7 6.68 5.41 0.26
N LEU A 8 7.82 4.99 0.79
CA LEU A 8 8.17 5.19 2.19
C LEU A 8 8.46 6.65 2.51
N ASP A 9 9.11 7.37 1.59
CA ASP A 9 9.43 8.78 1.77
C ASP A 9 8.13 9.60 1.80
N ILE A 10 7.16 9.23 0.96
CA ILE A 10 5.83 9.84 0.97
C ILE A 10 5.16 9.63 2.33
N LYS A 11 5.19 8.39 2.86
CA LYS A 11 4.63 8.07 4.18
C LYS A 11 5.28 8.89 5.29
N LEU A 12 6.61 9.04 5.28
CA LEU A 12 7.36 9.74 6.34
C LEU A 12 7.14 11.26 6.32
N ASN A 13 6.86 11.83 5.15
CA ASN A 13 6.70 13.28 4.99
C ASN A 13 5.24 13.74 4.93
N SER A 14 4.28 12.83 5.11
CA SER A 14 2.85 13.14 4.99
C SER A 14 2.08 12.78 6.25
N PRO A 15 1.00 13.51 6.59
CA PRO A 15 0.13 13.16 7.69
C PRO A 15 -0.39 11.73 7.52
N THR A 16 -0.20 10.92 8.56
CA THR A 16 -0.68 9.54 8.58
C THR A 16 -2.08 9.49 9.20
N GLN A 17 -3.01 8.83 8.52
CA GLN A 17 -4.37 8.58 9.01
C GLN A 17 -4.56 7.08 9.29
N PHE A 18 -5.57 6.72 10.09
CA PHE A 18 -5.89 5.32 10.38
C PHE A 18 -7.11 4.87 9.56
N ALA A 19 -7.01 3.70 8.94
CA ALA A 19 -8.13 2.98 8.39
C ALA A 19 -8.84 2.20 9.52
N GLY A 20 -10.08 2.57 9.83
CA GLY A 20 -10.91 1.92 10.83
C GLY A 20 -10.37 2.03 12.27
N ALA A 21 -10.63 1.00 13.09
CA ALA A 21 -10.20 0.93 14.48
C ALA A 21 -8.68 0.66 14.59
N LYS A 22 -7.87 1.67 14.27
CA LYS A 22 -6.39 1.70 14.41
C LYS A 22 -5.65 0.54 13.71
N SER A 23 -6.20 0.02 12.60
CA SER A 23 -5.70 -1.23 12.00
C SER A 23 -4.59 -0.96 10.98
N ALA A 24 -4.89 -0.31 9.85
CA ALA A 24 -3.88 0.06 8.86
C ALA A 24 -3.66 1.57 8.88
N THR A 25 -2.44 2.03 8.65
CA THR A 25 -2.20 3.45 8.41
C THR A 25 -2.32 3.75 6.93
N TYR A 26 -2.74 4.97 6.57
CA TYR A 26 -2.74 5.41 5.19
C TYR A 26 -2.30 6.87 5.06
N THR A 27 -1.83 7.21 3.87
CA THR A 27 -1.54 8.59 3.49
C THR A 27 -2.18 8.91 2.14
N THR A 28 -2.30 10.19 1.83
CA THR A 28 -2.87 10.67 0.56
C THR A 28 -1.84 11.53 -0.15
N LEU A 29 -1.59 11.26 -1.42
CA LEU A 29 -0.73 12.05 -2.28
C LEU A 29 -1.49 12.34 -3.57
N GLU A 30 -1.66 13.61 -3.91
CA GLU A 30 -2.24 14.04 -5.20
C GLU A 30 -3.63 13.42 -5.53
N GLY A 31 -4.39 13.05 -4.50
CA GLY A 31 -5.72 12.41 -4.64
C GLY A 31 -5.70 10.88 -4.57
N ASP A 32 -4.52 10.26 -4.65
CA ASP A 32 -4.31 8.83 -4.47
C ASP A 32 -4.08 8.48 -3.00
N GLN A 33 -4.56 7.30 -2.59
CA GLN A 33 -4.44 6.82 -1.21
C GLN A 33 -3.54 5.60 -1.13
N PHE A 34 -2.65 5.56 -0.14
CA PHE A 34 -1.69 4.47 0.05
C PHE A 34 -1.79 3.95 1.48
N TRP A 35 -2.06 2.66 1.63
CA TRP A 35 -2.17 1.99 2.93
C TRP A 35 -0.92 1.19 3.24
N PHE A 36 -0.53 1.22 4.52
CA PHE A 36 0.70 0.62 5.01
C PHE A 36 0.45 -0.33 6.18
N SER A 37 1.28 -1.38 6.21
CA SER A 37 1.52 -2.21 7.37
C SER A 37 2.93 -1.91 7.87
N TYR A 38 3.03 -1.20 8.99
CA TYR A 38 4.29 -0.54 9.37
C TYR A 38 4.80 0.30 8.19
N ASP A 39 6.00 0.05 7.68
CA ASP A 39 6.62 0.81 6.58
C ASP A 39 6.38 0.20 5.19
N THR A 40 5.63 -0.88 5.11
CA THR A 40 5.37 -1.57 3.84
C THR A 40 4.04 -1.15 3.25
N CYS A 41 4.02 -0.70 1.99
CA CYS A 41 2.78 -0.43 1.27
C CYS A 41 2.08 -1.76 0.93
N ILE A 42 0.81 -1.90 1.34
CA ILE A 42 0.02 -3.13 1.23
C ILE A 42 -1.27 -2.95 0.42
N ALA A 43 -1.70 -1.71 0.19
CA ALA A 43 -2.76 -1.38 -0.75
C ALA A 43 -2.60 0.05 -1.23
N PHE A 44 -3.17 0.36 -2.39
CA PHE A 44 -3.31 1.74 -2.85
C PHE A 44 -4.56 1.91 -3.69
N ARG A 45 -5.07 3.14 -3.74
CA ARG A 45 -6.20 3.55 -4.56
C ARG A 45 -5.68 4.66 -5.44
N ALA A 46 -5.59 4.36 -6.73
CA ALA A 46 -5.22 5.32 -7.76
C ALA A 46 -6.33 5.37 -8.79
N GLU A 47 -6.67 6.57 -9.27
CA GLU A 47 -7.74 6.78 -10.27
C GLU A 47 -9.08 6.12 -9.87
N GLY A 48 -9.39 6.11 -8.57
CA GLY A 48 -10.60 5.47 -8.02
C GLY A 48 -10.54 3.93 -7.94
N LYS A 49 -9.49 3.28 -8.43
CA LYS A 49 -9.31 1.83 -8.41
C LYS A 49 -8.46 1.38 -7.22
N LEU A 50 -9.07 0.58 -6.33
CA LEU A 50 -8.37 -0.05 -5.22
C LEU A 50 -7.58 -1.27 -5.69
N THR A 51 -6.29 -1.30 -5.41
CA THR A 51 -5.39 -2.44 -5.60
C THR A 51 -4.86 -2.88 -4.25
N ILE A 52 -4.99 -4.18 -3.94
CA ILE A 52 -4.60 -4.77 -2.66
C ILE A 52 -3.69 -5.95 -2.94
N ILE A 53 -2.57 -6.06 -2.22
CA ILE A 53 -1.65 -7.19 -2.37
C ILE A 53 -2.15 -8.42 -1.60
N LYS A 54 -1.82 -9.62 -2.07
CA LYS A 54 -1.97 -10.84 -1.25
C LYS A 54 -1.12 -10.72 0.01
N ASN A 55 -1.55 -11.38 1.08
CA ASN A 55 -0.75 -11.37 2.30
C ASN A 55 0.54 -12.18 2.09
N LEU A 56 1.67 -11.49 2.02
CA LEU A 56 3.00 -12.09 1.92
C LEU A 56 3.70 -12.21 3.28
N TRP A 57 3.04 -11.76 4.35
CA TRP A 57 3.60 -11.66 5.70
C TRP A 57 2.71 -12.38 6.73
N SER A 58 2.93 -12.07 8.00
CA SER A 58 2.26 -12.66 9.15
C SER A 58 0.81 -12.13 9.34
N ASN A 59 0.16 -12.62 10.41
CA ASN A 59 -1.21 -12.34 10.81
C ASN A 59 -1.50 -10.84 10.98
N THR A 60 -0.51 -10.03 11.40
CA THR A 60 -0.70 -8.58 11.55
C THR A 60 -1.03 -7.92 10.22
N THR A 61 -0.27 -8.20 9.16
CA THR A 61 -0.56 -7.67 7.82
C THR A 61 -1.87 -8.24 7.28
N GLY A 62 -2.17 -9.51 7.55
CA GLY A 62 -3.47 -10.10 7.24
C GLY A 62 -4.66 -9.33 7.86
N ARG A 63 -4.53 -8.89 9.12
CA ARG A 63 -5.55 -8.06 9.78
C ARG A 63 -5.70 -6.69 9.11
N HIS A 64 -4.59 -6.04 8.75
CA HIS A 64 -4.64 -4.74 8.05
C HIS A 64 -5.32 -4.87 6.69
N LEU A 65 -4.99 -5.93 5.92
CA LEU A 65 -5.63 -6.21 4.64
C LEU A 65 -7.13 -6.45 4.79
N ASN A 66 -7.56 -7.19 5.82
CA ASN A 66 -8.98 -7.42 6.09
C ASN A 66 -9.72 -6.16 6.54
N ALA A 67 -9.02 -5.21 7.18
CA ALA A 67 -9.59 -3.92 7.54
C ALA A 67 -9.81 -3.02 6.31
N ILE A 68 -9.01 -3.20 5.26
CA ILE A 68 -9.13 -2.49 3.98
C ILE A 68 -10.24 -3.12 3.13
N ASP A 69 -10.13 -4.43 2.85
CA ASP A 69 -11.17 -5.23 2.19
C ASP A 69 -11.07 -6.71 2.63
N LYS A 70 -12.20 -7.25 3.08
CA LYS A 70 -12.32 -8.64 3.53
C LYS A 70 -12.29 -9.64 2.38
N ASP A 71 -12.61 -9.20 1.16
CA ASP A 71 -12.64 -10.05 -0.03
C ASP A 71 -11.22 -10.35 -0.52
N LYS A 72 -10.77 -11.58 -0.23
CA LYS A 72 -9.42 -12.03 -0.58
C LYS A 72 -9.26 -12.31 -2.08
N SER A 73 -10.35 -12.50 -2.82
CA SER A 73 -10.30 -12.85 -4.24
C SER A 73 -9.82 -11.70 -5.13
N LYS A 74 -9.99 -10.46 -4.65
CA LYS A 74 -9.56 -9.22 -5.33
C LYS A 74 -8.06 -8.92 -5.17
N ARG A 75 -7.35 -9.67 -4.33
CA ARG A 75 -5.95 -9.41 -3.99
C ARG A 75 -5.04 -9.90 -5.10
N VAL A 76 -4.09 -9.06 -5.50
CA VAL A 76 -3.12 -9.36 -6.56
C VAL A 76 -1.80 -9.85 -6.00
N ASP A 77 -1.07 -10.62 -6.79
CA ASP A 77 0.28 -11.07 -6.44
C ASP A 77 1.28 -9.90 -6.40
N GLN A 78 2.42 -10.12 -5.75
CA GLN A 78 3.45 -9.10 -5.52
C GLN A 78 3.90 -8.43 -6.82
N GLU A 79 4.17 -9.24 -7.84
CA GLU A 79 4.66 -8.76 -9.14
C GLU A 79 3.65 -7.80 -9.79
N VAL A 80 2.36 -8.19 -9.80
CA VAL A 80 1.28 -7.35 -10.33
C VAL A 80 1.11 -6.08 -9.51
N PHE A 81 1.24 -6.17 -8.19
CA PHE A 81 1.15 -5.02 -7.29
C PHE A 81 2.25 -4.00 -7.58
N ASN A 82 3.49 -4.47 -7.70
CA ASN A 82 4.67 -3.63 -7.92
C ASN A 82 4.62 -2.96 -9.28
N LYS A 83 4.30 -3.72 -10.32
CA LYS A 83 4.16 -3.19 -11.67
C LYS A 83 3.12 -2.06 -11.74
N ARG A 84 2.04 -2.16 -10.96
CA ARG A 84 1.03 -1.09 -10.90
C ARG A 84 1.52 0.14 -10.12
N LEU A 85 2.35 -0.03 -9.09
CA LEU A 85 2.99 1.10 -8.40
C LEU A 85 4.03 1.79 -9.29
N GLU A 86 4.82 1.02 -10.04
CA GLU A 86 5.81 1.56 -10.98
C GLU A 86 5.16 2.40 -12.08
N VAL A 87 3.98 1.99 -12.56
CA VAL A 87 3.17 2.79 -13.51
C VAL A 87 2.78 4.15 -12.91
N LEU A 88 2.63 4.26 -11.58
CA LEU A 88 2.40 5.52 -10.87
C LEU A 88 3.71 6.29 -10.59
N GLY A 89 4.87 5.80 -11.06
CA GLY A 89 6.18 6.39 -10.78
C GLY A 89 6.68 6.15 -9.34
N LEU A 90 6.11 5.15 -8.67
CA LEU A 90 6.36 4.85 -7.26
C LEU A 90 7.04 3.49 -7.10
N ILE A 91 8.03 3.40 -6.22
CA ILE A 91 8.64 2.12 -5.84
C ILE A 91 8.22 1.74 -4.43
N ASN A 92 7.85 0.47 -4.26
CA ASN A 92 7.73 -0.12 -2.95
C ASN A 92 9.07 -0.73 -2.52
N SER A 93 9.69 -0.16 -1.49
CA SER A 93 10.90 -0.70 -0.90
C SER A 93 10.55 -1.90 -0.01
N PHE A 94 10.36 -3.08 -0.61
CA PHE A 94 10.37 -4.32 0.17
C PHE A 94 11.81 -4.53 0.66
N LYS A 95 12.08 -4.23 1.93
CA LYS A 95 13.25 -4.83 2.57
C LYS A 95 13.00 -6.34 2.58
N ARG A 96 13.68 -7.10 1.71
CA ARG A 96 13.85 -8.54 1.91
C ARG A 96 14.45 -8.70 3.30
N LEU A 97 13.69 -9.30 4.21
CA LEU A 97 14.25 -9.91 5.41
C LEU A 97 15.11 -11.10 4.99
#